data_AF-A0A536CYZ4-F1
#
_entry.id   AF-A0A536CYZ4-F1
#
_cell.length_a   1.000
_cell.length_b   1.000
_cell.length_c   1.000
_cell.angle_alpha   90.00
_cell.angle_beta   90.00
_cell.angle_gamma   90.00
#
_symmetry.space_group_name_H-M   'P 1'
#
loop_
_entity.id
_entity.type
_entity.pdbx_description
1 polymer ?
#
loop_
_entity_poly.entity_id
_entity_poly.type
_entity_poly.pdbx_seq_one_letter_code
_entity_poly.pdbx_strand_id
1 'polypeptide(L)' 'SRAVVEPRAVMREFGTELAADVAVRVFDSSADMRYLVLPRRPAATDGMSEEELATLVTRDSMIGVTLAREPARAAAVVR' A
#
# COMPACT_ATOMS: atom_id res chain seq x y z
N SER A 1 -7.41 -9.71 17.94
CA SER A 1 -6.67 -10.09 16.72
C SER A 1 -5.27 -9.48 16.76
N ARG A 2 -4.22 -10.18 16.25
CA ARG A 2 -2.84 -9.63 16.18
C ARG A 2 -2.75 -8.35 15.36
N ALA A 3 -3.57 -8.22 14.31
CA ALA A 3 -3.62 -7.00 13.50
C ALA A 3 -4.00 -5.75 14.32
N VAL A 4 -4.73 -5.91 15.42
CA VAL A 4 -5.13 -4.80 16.32
C VAL A 4 -4.02 -4.50 17.35
N VAL A 5 -3.36 -5.53 17.87
CA VAL A 5 -2.38 -5.41 18.97
C VAL A 5 -0.98 -5.08 18.47
N GLU A 6 -0.58 -5.68 17.34
CA GLU A 6 0.77 -5.60 16.78
C GLU A 6 0.75 -5.28 15.28
N PRO A 7 0.03 -4.22 14.83
CA PRO A 7 -0.21 -3.97 13.41
C PRO A 7 1.09 -3.88 12.60
N ARG A 8 2.11 -3.20 13.13
CA ARG A 8 3.43 -3.07 12.47
C ARG A 8 4.17 -4.40 12.34
N ALA A 9 3.97 -5.34 13.26
CA ALA A 9 4.57 -6.67 13.15
C ALA A 9 3.88 -7.50 12.07
N VAL A 10 2.55 -7.44 12.02
CA VAL A 10 1.78 -8.08 10.95
C VAL A 10 2.17 -7.50 9.58
N MET A 11 2.26 -6.17 9.43
CA MET A 11 2.70 -5.55 8.17
C MET A 11 4.09 -6.00 7.72
N ARG A 12 5.02 -6.23 8.66
CA ARG A 12 6.36 -6.77 8.37
C ARG A 12 6.33 -8.20 7.81
N GLU A 13 5.38 -9.03 8.24
CA GLU A 13 5.19 -10.37 7.67
C GLU A 13 4.76 -10.31 6.19
N PHE A 14 4.11 -9.21 5.77
CA PHE A 14 3.79 -8.91 4.38
C PHE A 14 4.90 -8.12 3.65
N GLY A 15 6.06 -7.94 4.28
CA GLY A 15 7.20 -7.23 3.71
C GLY A 15 7.10 -5.70 3.73
N THR A 16 6.20 -5.13 4.54
CA THR A 16 6.03 -3.67 4.64
C THR A 16 6.59 -3.12 5.95
N GLU A 17 7.58 -2.24 5.82
CA GLU A 17 8.16 -1.48 6.92
C GLU A 17 7.80 0.00 6.79
N LEU A 18 7.18 0.55 7.82
CA LEU A 18 6.86 1.97 7.91
C LEU A 18 7.77 2.65 8.91
N ALA A 19 8.19 3.88 8.61
CA ALA A 19 8.93 4.71 9.54
C ALA A 19 8.17 4.91 10.87
N ALA A 20 8.91 5.17 11.95
CA ALA A 20 8.37 5.22 13.30
C ALA A 20 7.37 6.37 13.51
N ASP A 21 7.55 7.47 12.77
CA ASP A 21 6.71 8.66 12.77
C ASP A 21 5.39 8.50 11.99
N VAL A 22 5.26 7.46 11.15
CA VAL A 22 4.03 7.19 10.40
C VAL A 22 2.97 6.59 11.33
N ALA A 23 1.86 7.30 11.55
CA ALA A 23 0.75 6.75 12.34
C ALA A 23 0.09 5.56 11.64
N VAL A 24 -0.17 4.47 12.38
CA VAL A 24 -0.89 3.29 11.91
C VAL A 24 -2.24 3.22 12.60
N ARG A 25 -3.33 3.13 11.82
CA ARG A 25 -4.70 3.03 12.31
C ARG A 25 -5.33 1.74 11.80
N VAL A 26 -5.87 0.94 12.69
CA VAL A 26 -6.52 -0.34 12.37
C VAL A 26 -8.02 -0.14 12.37
N PHE A 27 -8.67 -0.47 11.26
CA PHE A 27 -10.13 -0.47 11.15
C PHE A 27 -10.61 -1.92 11.20
N ASP A 28 -11.29 -2.30 12.29
CA ASP A 28 -11.98 -3.58 12.39
C ASP A 28 -13.38 -3.44 11.76
N SER A 29 -13.71 -4.32 10.81
CA SER A 29 -14.97 -4.26 10.05
C SER A 29 -16.10 -5.00 10.77
N SER A 30 -16.25 -4.78 12.08
CA SER A 30 -17.17 -5.51 12.96
C SER A 30 -18.63 -5.04 12.91
N ALA A 31 -18.92 -4.02 12.09
CA ALA A 31 -20.27 -3.48 11.84
C ALA A 31 -20.59 -3.56 10.33
N ASP A 32 -21.77 -3.10 9.92
CA ASP A 32 -22.24 -3.13 8.52
C ASP A 32 -21.51 -2.13 7.59
N MET A 33 -20.30 -1.72 7.95
CA MET A 33 -19.42 -0.88 7.15
C MET A 33 -18.28 -1.70 6.57
N ARG A 34 -17.97 -1.42 5.30
CA ARG A 34 -16.82 -2.00 4.61
C ARG A 34 -15.84 -0.88 4.27
N TYR A 35 -14.57 -1.13 4.56
CA TYR A 35 -13.51 -0.18 4.32
C TYR A 35 -12.62 -0.67 3.17
N LEU A 36 -12.12 0.28 2.40
CA LEU A 36 -11.05 0.10 1.44
C LEU A 36 -9.97 1.12 1.78
N VAL A 37 -8.71 0.70 1.79
CA VAL A 37 -7.58 1.61 1.84
C VAL A 37 -7.34 2.15 0.43
N LEU A 38 -7.31 3.47 0.28
CA LEU A 38 -6.75 4.11 -0.91
C LEU A 38 -5.24 4.26 -0.69
N PRO A 39 -4.38 3.47 -1.36
CA PRO A 39 -2.95 3.54 -1.14
C PRO A 39 -2.39 4.88 -1.61
N ARG A 40 -1.30 5.32 -0.98
CA ARG A 40 -0.55 6.51 -1.42
C ARG A 40 -0.02 6.27 -2.84
N ARG A 41 -0.17 7.27 -3.72
CA ARG A 41 0.46 7.26 -5.05
C ARG A 41 1.98 7.14 -4.89
N PRO A 42 2.63 6.15 -5.52
CA PRO A 42 4.08 6.00 -5.45
C PRO A 42 4.78 7.12 -6.23
N ALA A 43 6.00 7.44 -5.83
CA ALA A 43 6.85 8.38 -6.56
C ALA A 43 7.16 7.89 -7.99
N ALA A 44 7.69 8.78 -8.83
CA ALA A 44 8.06 8.48 -10.22
C ALA A 44 6.91 7.94 -11.08
N THR A 45 5.67 8.33 -10.76
CA THR A 45 4.48 8.00 -11.55
C THR A 45 3.93 9.21 -12.31
N ASP A 46 4.68 10.31 -12.39
CA ASP A 46 4.28 11.50 -13.14
C ASP A 46 4.08 11.17 -14.62
N GLY A 47 2.98 11.63 -15.20
CA GLY A 47 2.62 11.35 -16.60
C GLY A 47 1.95 10.00 -16.86
N MET A 48 1.87 9.09 -15.88
CA MET A 48 1.11 7.85 -16.03
C MET A 48 -0.39 8.13 -16.15
N SER A 49 -1.06 7.38 -17.04
CA SER A 49 -2.50 7.37 -17.17
C SER A 49 -3.19 6.71 -15.97
N GLU A 50 -4.51 6.85 -15.88
CA GLU A 50 -5.31 6.14 -14.88
C GLU A 50 -5.15 4.62 -14.97
N GLU A 51 -5.18 4.08 -16.19
CA GLU A 51 -5.04 2.64 -16.44
C GLU A 51 -3.68 2.13 -15.99
N GLU A 52 -2.62 2.88 -16.26
CA GLU A 52 -1.26 2.54 -15.82
C GLU A 52 -1.12 2.62 -14.30
N LEU A 53 -1.68 3.64 -13.64
CA LEU A 53 -1.71 3.75 -12.18
C LEU A 53 -2.49 2.60 -11.53
N ALA A 54 -3.59 2.16 -12.14
CA ALA A 54 -4.39 1.04 -11.65
C ALA A 54 -3.57 -0.26 -11.59
N THR A 55 -2.60 -0.46 -12.50
CA THR A 55 -1.72 -1.64 -12.48
C THR A 55 -0.79 -1.70 -11.24
N LEU A 56 -0.56 -0.56 -10.59
CA LEU A 56 0.26 -0.46 -9.38
C LEU A 56 -0.52 -0.79 -8.11
N VAL A 57 -1.86 -0.68 -8.16
CA VAL A 57 -2.74 -0.96 -7.03
C VAL A 57 -2.96 -2.47 -6.92
N THR A 58 -2.70 -3.03 -5.75
CA THR A 58 -2.92 -4.45 -5.46
C THR A 58 -4.01 -4.63 -4.42
N ARG A 59 -4.58 -5.84 -4.34
CA ARG A 59 -5.50 -6.23 -3.25
C ARG A 59 -4.89 -5.91 -1.87
N ASP A 60 -3.64 -6.28 -1.65
CA ASP A 60 -2.97 -6.12 -0.36
C ASP A 60 -2.79 -4.63 0.00
N SER A 61 -2.52 -3.79 -1.01
CA SER A 61 -2.45 -2.33 -0.82
C SER A 61 -3.80 -1.70 -0.53
N MET A 62 -4.89 -2.30 -1.03
CA MET A 62 -6.26 -1.89 -0.73
C MET A 62 -6.79 -2.42 0.60
N ILE A 63 -6.17 -3.46 1.17
CA ILE A 63 -6.40 -3.92 2.54
C ILE A 63 -5.58 -3.07 3.53
N GLY A 64 -4.43 -2.54 3.09
CA GLY A 64 -3.53 -1.70 3.90
C GLY A 64 -2.37 -2.44 4.56
N VAL A 65 -2.09 -3.69 4.13
CA VAL A 65 -0.92 -4.45 4.62
C VAL A 65 0.34 -4.19 3.81
N THR A 66 0.19 -3.65 2.59
CA THR A 66 1.29 -3.22 1.72
C THR A 66 1.06 -1.82 1.13
N LEU A 67 2.10 -1.23 0.55
CA LEU A 67 1.99 -0.03 -0.27
C LEU A 67 1.62 -0.41 -1.71
N ALA A 68 1.18 0.57 -2.52
CA ALA A 68 1.10 0.38 -3.97
C ALA A 68 2.48 0.03 -4.53
N ARG A 69 2.52 -0.75 -5.61
CA ARG A 69 3.78 -1.13 -6.26
C ARG A 69 4.49 0.12 -6.78
N GLU A 70 5.80 0.17 -6.60
CA GLU A 70 6.58 1.16 -7.31
C GLU A 70 6.54 0.86 -8.81
N PRO A 71 6.51 1.88 -9.69
CA PRO A 71 6.70 1.65 -11.11
C PRO A 71 8.05 0.95 -11.32
N ALA A 72 8.05 -0.12 -12.13
CA ALA A 72 9.30 -0.78 -12.48
C ALA A 72 10.24 0.26 -13.12
N ARG A 73 11.50 0.29 -12.69
CA ARG A 73 12.51 1.23 -13.23
C ARG A 73 12.82 0.88 -14.69
N ALA A 74 11.98 1.31 -15.62
CA ALA A 74 12.07 1.01 -17.04
C ALA A 74 12.20 2.30 -17.87
N ALA A 75 13.31 3.05 -17.68
CA ALA A 75 13.69 4.15 -18.59
C ALA A 75 15.13 4.67 -18.40
N ALA A 76 16.10 3.83 -18.01
CA ALA A 76 17.50 4.23 -17.92
C ALA A 76 18.47 3.22 -18.55
N VAL A 77 18.08 2.64 -19.70
CA VAL A 77 19.02 2.07 -20.67
C VAL A 77 18.43 2.34 -22.05
N VAL A 78 18.59 3.57 -22.54
CA VAL A 78 18.71 3.80 -23.98
C VAL A 78 20.21 3.79 -24.25
N ARG A 79 20.68 2.71 -24.87
CA ARG A 79 21.89 2.71 -25.69
C ARG A 79 21.45 2.47 -27.11
#